data_AF-A0A1B9NCJ7-F1
#
_entry.id   AF-A0A1B9NCJ7-F1
#
_cell.length_a   1.000
_cell.length_b   1.000
_cell.length_c   1.000
_cell.angle_alpha   90.00
_cell.angle_beta   90.00
_cell.angle_gamma   90.00
#
_symmetry.space_group_name_H-M   'P 1'
#
loop_
_entity.id
_entity.type
_entity.pdbx_description
1 polymer ?
#
loop_
_entity_poly.entity_id
_entity_poly.type
_entity_poly.pdbx_seq_one_letter_code
_entity_poly.pdbx_strand_id
1 'polypeptide(L)'
;MGSATTQALAASVAVLDKQRIGAATARDLFAAARAVAGSPQLSGALADHSAGPEARTALVASVFGKLSAGARNVIAAAAAQRWSSRRDLIEGIEDLAVRAAAKAEKTADVAGELFGVTRLIASNPELELALGSTLGDPAAKSALIEKLLAGKASETTILIVSELVRELRGRRVRSLLSDVIRTVAAQTGRTVATVTTARPLTDDQAQRLTASLSRSYGGEIALNQIIDADVVGGIRVQIADDVIDGSISARLTDLRQKLAG
;
A
#
# COMPACT_ATOMS: atom_id res chain seq x y z
N MET A 1 -10.49 11.15 -2.14
CA MET A 1 -11.55 10.13 -2.13
C MET A 1 -12.87 10.78 -1.75
N GLY A 2 -13.99 10.39 -2.37
CA GLY A 2 -15.32 10.86 -1.96
C GLY A 2 -15.77 10.22 -0.64
N SER A 3 -16.70 10.85 0.08
CA SER A 3 -17.21 10.36 1.38
C SER A 3 -17.78 8.94 1.30
N ALA A 4 -18.47 8.61 0.20
CA ALA A 4 -19.02 7.28 -0.06
C ALA A 4 -17.92 6.22 -0.16
N THR A 5 -16.85 6.48 -0.93
CA THR A 5 -15.69 5.57 -1.02
C THR A 5 -15.05 5.32 0.35
N THR A 6 -14.85 6.38 1.15
CA THR A 6 -14.27 6.24 2.48
C THR A 6 -15.13 5.36 3.40
N GLN A 7 -16.45 5.58 3.40
CA GLN A 7 -17.38 4.78 4.21
C GLN A 7 -17.46 3.32 3.71
N ALA A 8 -17.50 3.11 2.40
CA ALA A 8 -17.53 1.79 1.79
C ALA A 8 -16.27 0.97 2.13
N LEU A 9 -15.10 1.61 2.05
CA LEU A 9 -13.84 0.98 2.41
C LEU A 9 -13.82 0.63 3.90
N ALA A 10 -14.18 1.56 4.78
CA ALA A 10 -14.22 1.33 6.22
C ALA A 10 -15.15 0.15 6.62
N ALA A 11 -16.35 0.08 6.02
CA ALA A 11 -17.28 -1.02 6.26
C ALA A 11 -16.71 -2.37 5.79
N SER A 12 -16.03 -2.38 4.64
CA SER A 12 -15.42 -3.59 4.08
C SER A 12 -14.21 -4.06 4.88
N VAL A 13 -13.39 -3.13 5.37
CA VAL A 13 -12.25 -3.40 6.27
C VAL A 13 -12.75 -4.01 7.59
N ALA A 14 -13.83 -3.50 8.17
CA ALA A 14 -14.41 -4.09 9.39
C ALA A 14 -14.86 -5.55 9.20
N VAL A 15 -15.26 -5.94 7.98
CA VAL A 15 -15.56 -7.35 7.65
C VAL A 15 -14.27 -8.15 7.51
N LEU A 16 -13.28 -7.62 6.78
CA LEU A 16 -11.96 -8.24 6.64
C LEU A 16 -11.31 -8.54 7.99
N ASP A 17 -11.42 -7.61 8.95
CA ASP A 17 -10.85 -7.76 10.28
C ASP A 17 -11.49 -8.91 11.08
N LYS A 18 -12.76 -9.22 10.82
CA LYS A 18 -13.48 -10.35 11.43
C LYS A 18 -13.21 -11.68 10.75
N GLN A 19 -12.68 -11.69 9.52
CA GLN A 19 -12.38 -12.94 8.82
C GLN A 19 -11.03 -13.53 9.28
N ARG A 20 -10.96 -14.86 9.29
CA ARG A 20 -9.69 -15.59 9.36
C ARG A 20 -9.01 -15.50 8.00
N ILE A 21 -7.97 -14.68 7.91
CA ILE A 21 -7.23 -14.44 6.66
C ILE A 21 -6.04 -15.38 6.58
N GLY A 22 -5.90 -16.06 5.46
CA GLY A 22 -4.69 -16.80 5.10
C GLY A 22 -4.11 -16.29 3.78
N ALA A 23 -2.91 -16.76 3.42
CA ALA A 23 -2.24 -16.38 2.17
C ALA A 23 -3.09 -16.62 0.91
N ALA A 24 -3.92 -17.67 0.91
CA ALA A 24 -4.86 -17.95 -0.18
C ALA A 24 -5.94 -16.85 -0.32
N THR A 25 -6.43 -16.30 0.79
CA THR A 25 -7.44 -15.22 0.78
C THR A 25 -6.92 -13.96 0.11
N ALA A 26 -5.66 -13.58 0.38
CA ALA A 26 -5.04 -12.44 -0.27
C ALA A 26 -4.91 -12.63 -1.79
N ARG A 27 -4.42 -13.80 -2.22
CA ARG A 27 -4.31 -14.15 -3.65
C ARG A 27 -5.67 -14.14 -4.34
N ASP A 28 -6.70 -14.69 -3.69
CA ASP A 28 -8.07 -14.70 -4.20
C ASP A 28 -8.63 -13.28 -4.36
N LEU A 29 -8.36 -12.38 -3.40
CA LEU A 29 -8.79 -10.99 -3.47
C LEU A 29 -8.09 -10.23 -4.61
N PHE A 30 -6.79 -10.44 -4.82
CA PHE A 30 -6.10 -9.88 -5.98
C PHE A 30 -6.66 -10.44 -7.29
N ALA A 31 -6.94 -11.75 -7.36
CA ALA A 31 -7.56 -12.37 -8.52
C ALA A 31 -8.96 -11.78 -8.79
N ALA A 32 -9.75 -11.53 -7.74
CA ALA A 32 -11.05 -10.88 -7.85
C ALA A 32 -10.92 -9.44 -8.33
N ALA A 33 -9.98 -8.64 -7.77
CA ALA A 33 -9.73 -7.27 -8.21
C ALA A 33 -9.42 -7.21 -9.71
N ARG A 34 -8.56 -8.12 -10.21
CA ARG A 34 -8.25 -8.26 -11.64
C ARG A 34 -9.46 -8.67 -12.47
N ALA A 35 -10.24 -9.65 -12.01
CA ALA A 35 -11.43 -10.09 -12.73
C ALA A 35 -12.48 -8.98 -12.85
N VAL A 36 -12.69 -8.20 -11.78
CA VAL A 36 -13.58 -7.03 -11.80
C VAL A 36 -13.03 -5.93 -12.71
N ALA A 37 -11.73 -5.64 -12.66
CA ALA A 37 -11.09 -4.64 -13.51
C ALA A 37 -11.14 -5.00 -15.00
N GLY A 38 -10.90 -6.27 -15.34
CA GLY A 38 -10.87 -6.78 -16.71
C GLY A 38 -12.24 -6.96 -17.35
N SER A 39 -13.34 -6.83 -16.59
CA SER A 39 -14.71 -6.96 -17.11
C SER A 39 -15.54 -5.70 -16.81
N PRO A 40 -15.78 -4.85 -17.83
CA PRO A 40 -16.64 -3.67 -17.69
C PRO A 40 -18.08 -3.99 -17.25
N GLN A 41 -18.60 -5.16 -17.66
CA GLN A 41 -19.93 -5.65 -17.28
C GLN A 41 -19.97 -6.03 -15.80
N LEU A 42 -18.97 -6.77 -15.32
CA LEU A 42 -18.89 -7.18 -13.92
C LEU A 42 -18.69 -5.97 -13.00
N SER A 43 -17.73 -5.10 -13.32
CA SER A 43 -17.52 -3.86 -12.55
C SER A 43 -18.73 -2.92 -12.59
N GLY A 44 -19.44 -2.86 -13.73
CA GLY A 44 -20.71 -2.16 -13.86
C GLY A 44 -21.78 -2.71 -12.92
N ALA A 45 -22.05 -4.02 -13.00
CA ALA A 45 -23.08 -4.66 -12.20
C ALA A 45 -22.80 -4.60 -10.68
N LEU A 46 -21.52 -4.68 -10.27
CA LEU A 46 -21.16 -4.57 -8.85
C LEU A 46 -21.22 -3.12 -8.33
N ALA A 47 -20.94 -2.13 -9.18
CA ALA A 47 -21.02 -0.71 -8.82
C ALA A 47 -22.43 -0.11 -8.97
N ASP A 48 -23.36 -0.83 -9.61
CA ASP A 48 -24.73 -0.37 -9.86
C ASP A 48 -25.56 -0.36 -8.57
N HIS A 49 -25.70 0.82 -7.97
CA HIS A 49 -26.48 1.02 -6.76
C HIS A 49 -28.00 1.09 -7.00
N SER A 50 -28.46 1.00 -8.24
CA SER A 50 -29.91 0.84 -8.50
C SER A 50 -30.38 -0.58 -8.19
N ALA A 51 -29.48 -1.57 -8.30
CA ALA A 51 -29.70 -2.91 -7.83
C ALA A 51 -29.55 -3.00 -6.30
N GLY A 52 -30.47 -3.74 -5.67
CA GLY A 52 -30.41 -4.02 -4.23
C GLY A 52 -29.09 -4.72 -3.82
N PRO A 53 -28.62 -4.53 -2.58
CA PRO A 53 -27.38 -5.15 -2.11
C PRO A 53 -27.41 -6.68 -2.19
N GLU A 54 -28.58 -7.33 -2.00
CA GLU A 54 -28.71 -8.80 -2.12
C GLU A 54 -28.43 -9.30 -3.55
N ALA A 55 -28.85 -8.56 -4.57
CA ALA A 55 -28.59 -8.94 -5.96
C ALA A 55 -27.09 -8.85 -6.29
N ARG A 56 -26.42 -7.81 -5.78
CA ARG A 56 -24.97 -7.62 -5.97
C ARG A 56 -24.15 -8.66 -5.21
N THR A 57 -24.55 -9.05 -4.00
CA THR A 57 -23.88 -10.13 -3.26
C THR A 57 -24.14 -11.51 -3.87
N ALA A 58 -25.34 -11.75 -4.41
CA ALA A 58 -25.64 -12.97 -5.17
C ALA A 58 -24.77 -13.08 -6.44
N LEU A 59 -24.52 -11.97 -7.14
CA LEU A 59 -23.57 -11.91 -8.26
C LEU A 59 -22.15 -12.26 -7.81
N VAL A 60 -21.68 -11.74 -6.68
CA VAL A 60 -20.38 -12.13 -6.11
C VAL A 60 -20.32 -13.64 -5.86
N ALA A 61 -21.36 -14.22 -5.27
CA ALA A 61 -21.43 -15.65 -5.01
C ALA A 61 -21.39 -16.48 -6.30
N SER A 62 -22.04 -16.02 -7.37
CA SER A 62 -22.10 -16.74 -8.65
C SER A 62 -20.79 -16.68 -9.43
N VAL A 63 -20.14 -15.52 -9.55
CA VAL A 63 -18.88 -15.43 -10.34
C VAL A 63 -17.65 -15.85 -9.53
N PHE A 64 -17.63 -15.62 -8.22
CA PHE A 64 -16.48 -15.91 -7.37
C PHE A 64 -16.64 -17.17 -6.51
N GLY A 65 -17.60 -18.05 -6.82
CA GLY A 65 -17.91 -19.25 -6.03
C GLY A 65 -16.72 -20.19 -5.76
N LYS A 66 -15.68 -20.16 -6.61
CA LYS A 66 -14.46 -20.97 -6.46
C LYS A 66 -13.41 -20.36 -5.51
N LEU A 67 -13.56 -19.10 -5.11
CA LEU A 67 -12.65 -18.44 -4.18
C LEU A 67 -12.91 -18.86 -2.74
N SER A 68 -11.90 -18.68 -1.88
CA SER A 68 -12.02 -18.90 -0.45
C SER A 68 -13.19 -18.14 0.17
N ALA A 69 -13.81 -18.73 1.19
CA ALA A 69 -14.95 -18.12 1.88
C ALA A 69 -14.62 -16.72 2.42
N GLY A 70 -13.41 -16.53 2.97
CA GLY A 70 -12.94 -15.23 3.43
C GLY A 70 -12.91 -14.18 2.32
N ALA A 71 -12.40 -14.54 1.13
CA ALA A 71 -12.34 -13.61 0.00
C ALA A 71 -13.76 -13.26 -0.49
N ARG A 72 -14.63 -14.27 -0.66
CA ARG A 72 -16.03 -14.05 -1.05
C ARG A 72 -16.78 -13.15 -0.08
N ASN A 73 -16.62 -13.35 1.23
CA ASN A 73 -17.27 -12.52 2.25
C ASN A 73 -16.82 -11.05 2.16
N VAL A 74 -15.52 -10.82 1.96
CA VAL A 74 -14.96 -9.46 1.82
C VAL A 74 -15.43 -8.79 0.54
N ILE A 75 -15.44 -9.50 -0.59
CA ILE A 75 -15.93 -8.97 -1.88
C ILE A 75 -17.44 -8.69 -1.80
N ALA A 76 -18.21 -9.58 -1.16
CA ALA A 76 -19.65 -9.38 -0.97
C ALA A 76 -19.92 -8.15 -0.09
N ALA A 77 -19.15 -7.97 0.99
CA ALA A 77 -19.23 -6.78 1.82
C ALA A 77 -18.94 -5.51 1.02
N ALA A 78 -17.88 -5.50 0.21
CA ALA A 78 -17.54 -4.40 -0.67
C ALA A 78 -18.64 -4.12 -1.71
N ALA A 79 -19.19 -5.16 -2.35
CA ALA A 79 -20.27 -5.05 -3.33
C ALA A 79 -21.59 -4.56 -2.74
N ALA A 80 -21.84 -4.80 -1.44
CA ALA A 80 -23.02 -4.28 -0.76
C ALA A 80 -22.94 -2.76 -0.51
N GLN A 81 -21.73 -2.17 -0.53
CA GLN A 81 -21.54 -0.74 -0.27
C GLN A 81 -21.82 0.14 -1.49
N ARG A 82 -21.89 1.46 -1.24
CA ARG A 82 -21.99 2.48 -2.27
C ARG A 82 -20.62 3.11 -2.52
N TRP A 83 -20.10 2.95 -3.73
CA TRP A 83 -18.84 3.53 -4.17
C TRP A 83 -19.07 4.79 -5.00
N SER A 84 -18.15 5.75 -4.94
CA SER A 84 -18.26 6.97 -5.74
C SER A 84 -18.13 6.71 -7.24
N SER A 85 -17.40 5.66 -7.64
CA SER A 85 -17.26 5.24 -9.02
C SER A 85 -16.91 3.75 -9.14
N ARG A 86 -17.01 3.20 -10.35
CA ARG A 86 -16.51 1.86 -10.69
C ARG A 86 -15.02 1.70 -10.37
N ARG A 87 -14.25 2.76 -10.61
CA ARG A 87 -12.81 2.80 -10.33
C ARG A 87 -12.55 2.70 -8.83
N ASP A 88 -13.30 3.45 -8.01
CA ASP A 88 -13.17 3.39 -6.54
C ASP A 88 -13.47 1.98 -6.00
N LEU A 89 -14.47 1.28 -6.55
CA LEU A 89 -14.76 -0.11 -6.18
C LEU A 89 -13.57 -1.03 -6.47
N ILE A 90 -12.99 -0.93 -7.67
CA ILE A 90 -11.83 -1.76 -8.06
C ILE A 90 -10.62 -1.47 -7.16
N GLU A 91 -10.31 -0.19 -6.97
CA GLU A 91 -9.21 0.25 -6.09
C GLU A 91 -9.46 -0.17 -4.63
N GLY A 92 -10.72 -0.15 -4.17
CA GLY A 92 -11.11 -0.63 -2.85
C GLY A 92 -10.93 -2.14 -2.68
N ILE A 93 -11.27 -2.96 -3.67
CA ILE A 93 -11.02 -4.42 -3.63
C ILE A 93 -9.51 -4.70 -3.62
N GLU A 94 -8.72 -3.94 -4.37
CA GLU A 94 -7.25 -4.02 -4.35
C GLU A 94 -6.68 -3.63 -2.98
N ASP A 95 -7.16 -2.55 -2.36
CA ASP A 95 -6.75 -2.15 -1.00
C ASP A 95 -7.09 -3.24 0.02
N LEU A 96 -8.27 -3.86 -0.08
CA LEU A 96 -8.66 -5.01 0.76
C LEU A 96 -7.75 -6.23 0.53
N ALA A 97 -7.28 -6.47 -0.70
CA ALA A 97 -6.32 -7.53 -1.01
C ALA A 97 -4.96 -7.28 -0.35
N VAL A 98 -4.46 -6.03 -0.41
CA VAL A 98 -3.22 -5.61 0.27
C VAL A 98 -3.34 -5.77 1.78
N ARG A 99 -4.46 -5.34 2.37
CA ARG A 99 -4.72 -5.52 3.81
C ARG A 99 -4.79 -6.99 4.20
N ALA A 100 -5.44 -7.81 3.38
CA ALA A 100 -5.48 -9.25 3.62
C ALA A 100 -4.08 -9.88 3.58
N ALA A 101 -3.24 -9.47 2.62
CA ALA A 101 -1.85 -9.92 2.53
C ALA A 101 -1.05 -9.52 3.77
N ALA A 102 -1.14 -8.24 4.17
CA ALA A 102 -0.48 -7.72 5.37
C ALA A 102 -0.95 -8.41 6.67
N LYS A 103 -2.25 -8.70 6.79
CA LYS A 103 -2.83 -9.40 7.95
C LYS A 103 -2.46 -10.88 8.00
N ALA A 104 -2.24 -11.51 6.84
CA ALA A 104 -1.81 -12.91 6.76
C ALA A 104 -0.35 -13.08 7.15
N GLU A 105 0.48 -12.08 6.85
CA GLU A 105 1.90 -12.04 7.20
C GLU A 105 2.10 -11.70 8.68
N LYS A 106 3.00 -12.41 9.34
CA LYS A 106 3.27 -12.24 10.78
C LYS A 106 4.74 -12.05 11.12
N THR A 107 5.62 -12.31 10.16
CA THR A 107 7.06 -12.44 10.41
C THR A 107 7.87 -11.42 9.64
N ALA A 108 7.49 -11.15 8.39
CA ALA A 108 8.22 -10.23 7.54
C ALA A 108 7.85 -8.76 7.80
N ASP A 109 8.84 -7.87 7.68
CA ASP A 109 8.60 -6.42 7.64
C ASP A 109 8.20 -5.98 6.23
N VAL A 110 6.96 -6.30 5.84
CA VAL A 110 6.42 -6.01 4.50
C VAL A 110 6.51 -4.52 4.17
N ALA A 111 6.26 -3.63 5.13
CA ALA A 111 6.37 -2.18 4.91
C ALA A 111 7.82 -1.76 4.60
N GLY A 112 8.79 -2.25 5.37
CA GLY A 112 10.22 -2.06 5.12
C GLY A 112 10.67 -2.59 3.76
N GLU A 113 10.25 -3.81 3.41
CA GLU A 113 10.56 -4.42 2.11
C GLU A 113 9.97 -3.60 0.94
N LEU A 114 8.73 -3.13 1.06
CA LEU A 114 8.10 -2.26 0.06
C LEU A 114 8.82 -0.91 -0.10
N PHE A 115 9.38 -0.34 0.98
CA PHE A 115 10.27 0.83 0.87
C PHE A 115 11.53 0.49 0.06
N GLY A 116 12.15 -0.65 0.34
CA GLY A 116 13.28 -1.16 -0.43
C GLY A 116 12.97 -1.28 -1.91
N VAL A 117 11.81 -1.85 -2.25
CA VAL A 117 11.33 -1.96 -3.64
C VAL A 117 11.11 -0.58 -4.27
N THR A 118 10.48 0.35 -3.55
CA THR A 118 10.24 1.71 -4.04
C THR A 118 11.55 2.43 -4.35
N ARG A 119 12.57 2.28 -3.49
CA ARG A 119 13.91 2.82 -3.70
C ARG A 119 14.59 2.17 -4.90
N LEU A 120 14.52 0.84 -5.02
CA LEU A 120 15.07 0.10 -6.16
C LEU A 120 14.51 0.62 -7.48
N ILE A 121 13.19 0.82 -7.56
CA ILE A 121 12.55 1.37 -8.76
C ILE A 121 13.01 2.80 -9.02
N ALA A 122 13.07 3.65 -7.99
CA ALA A 122 13.50 5.04 -8.12
C ALA A 122 14.97 5.18 -8.59
N SER A 123 15.84 4.25 -8.21
CA SER A 123 17.24 4.23 -8.65
C SER A 123 17.46 3.64 -10.04
N ASN A 124 16.42 3.08 -10.69
CA ASN A 124 16.52 2.42 -11.99
C ASN A 124 15.46 2.97 -12.97
N PRO A 125 15.77 4.05 -13.73
CA PRO A 125 14.81 4.68 -14.63
C PRO A 125 14.22 3.75 -15.69
N GLU A 126 15.03 2.82 -16.22
CA GLU A 126 14.57 1.81 -17.19
C GLU A 126 13.54 0.86 -16.58
N LEU A 127 13.72 0.47 -15.32
CA LEU A 127 12.77 -0.35 -14.59
C LEU A 127 11.47 0.42 -14.34
N GLU A 128 11.55 1.69 -13.91
CA GLU A 128 10.37 2.54 -13.73
C GLU A 128 9.58 2.70 -15.03
N LEU A 129 10.26 2.89 -16.16
CA LEU A 129 9.67 2.95 -17.50
C LEU A 129 9.02 1.62 -17.92
N ALA A 130 9.71 0.50 -17.73
CA ALA A 130 9.21 -0.83 -18.07
C ALA A 130 7.94 -1.19 -17.28
N LEU A 131 7.92 -0.89 -15.97
CA LEU A 131 6.76 -1.12 -15.12
C LEU A 131 5.61 -0.15 -15.45
N GLY A 132 5.93 1.12 -15.75
CA GLY A 132 4.97 2.17 -16.10
C GLY A 132 4.34 2.04 -17.49
N SER A 133 4.99 1.34 -18.43
CA SER A 133 4.53 1.22 -19.81
C SER A 133 3.21 0.47 -19.94
N THR A 134 2.20 1.04 -20.57
CA THR A 134 0.91 0.36 -20.85
C THR A 134 0.96 -0.58 -22.04
N LEU A 135 2.06 -0.58 -22.81
CA LEU A 135 2.20 -1.30 -24.08
C LEU A 135 2.77 -2.72 -23.93
N GLY A 136 3.12 -3.15 -22.70
CA GLY A 136 3.68 -4.48 -22.43
C GLY A 136 2.66 -5.46 -21.86
N ASP A 137 2.98 -6.76 -21.95
CA ASP A 137 2.19 -7.82 -21.31
C ASP A 137 2.17 -7.66 -19.77
N PRO A 138 0.99 -7.49 -19.14
CA PRO A 138 0.85 -7.43 -17.70
C PRO A 138 1.49 -8.63 -16.97
N ALA A 139 1.40 -9.83 -17.54
CA ALA A 139 1.98 -11.03 -16.93
C ALA A 139 3.52 -10.99 -16.95
N ALA A 140 4.12 -10.48 -18.03
CA ALA A 140 5.57 -10.30 -18.13
C ALA A 140 6.11 -9.32 -17.07
N LYS A 141 5.39 -8.24 -16.75
CA LYS A 141 5.78 -7.31 -15.67
C LYS A 141 5.76 -7.97 -14.28
N SER A 142 4.71 -8.76 -14.03
CA SER A 142 4.57 -9.54 -12.81
C SER A 142 5.75 -10.51 -12.64
N ALA A 143 6.05 -11.26 -13.71
CA ALA A 143 7.17 -12.20 -13.74
C ALA A 143 8.54 -11.51 -13.60
N LEU A 144 8.70 -10.29 -14.12
CA LEU A 144 9.92 -9.49 -13.92
C LEU A 144 10.13 -9.15 -12.44
N ILE A 145 9.09 -8.67 -11.76
CA ILE A 145 9.15 -8.37 -10.32
C ILE A 145 9.45 -9.63 -9.51
N GLU A 146 8.76 -10.74 -9.79
CA GLU A 146 8.99 -12.02 -9.12
C GLU A 146 10.46 -12.45 -9.25
N LYS A 147 11.04 -12.36 -10.44
CA LYS A 147 12.46 -12.67 -10.67
C LYS A 147 13.41 -11.72 -9.93
N LEU A 148 13.10 -10.41 -9.90
CA LEU A 148 13.96 -9.41 -9.27
C LEU A 148 13.99 -9.53 -7.75
N LEU A 149 12.85 -9.88 -7.15
CA LEU A 149 12.66 -9.95 -5.70
C LEU A 149 12.80 -11.36 -5.11
N ALA A 150 12.86 -12.41 -5.95
CA ALA A 150 13.07 -13.78 -5.52
C ALA A 150 14.30 -13.89 -4.59
N GLY A 151 14.07 -14.43 -3.39
CA GLY A 151 15.10 -14.62 -2.35
C GLY A 151 15.57 -13.33 -1.67
N LYS A 152 15.01 -12.15 -2.01
CA LYS A 152 15.37 -10.85 -1.43
C LYS A 152 14.25 -10.18 -0.64
N ALA A 153 13.01 -10.62 -0.86
CA ALA A 153 11.82 -10.14 -0.15
C ALA A 153 10.91 -11.33 0.20
N SER A 154 10.01 -11.12 1.16
CA SER A 154 9.00 -12.11 1.54
C SER A 154 8.04 -12.43 0.39
N GLU A 155 7.44 -13.62 0.43
CA GLU A 155 6.40 -14.01 -0.53
C GLU A 155 5.23 -13.02 -0.55
N THR A 156 4.90 -12.45 0.61
CA THR A 156 3.84 -11.45 0.76
C THR A 156 4.18 -10.17 0.00
N THR A 157 5.40 -9.64 0.15
CA THR A 157 5.84 -8.45 -0.61
C THR A 157 5.88 -8.74 -2.10
N ILE A 158 6.41 -9.90 -2.50
CA ILE A 158 6.46 -10.30 -3.91
C ILE A 158 5.05 -10.34 -4.49
N LEU A 159 4.10 -10.99 -3.81
CA LEU A 159 2.70 -11.06 -4.23
C LEU A 159 2.09 -9.66 -4.40
N ILE A 160 2.24 -8.77 -3.41
CA ILE A 160 1.67 -7.42 -3.45
C ILE A 160 2.24 -6.66 -4.67
N VAL A 161 3.57 -6.60 -4.80
CA VAL A 161 4.19 -5.81 -5.88
C VAL A 161 3.88 -6.43 -7.24
N SER A 162 3.97 -7.76 -7.37
CA SER A 162 3.75 -8.45 -8.64
C SER A 162 2.32 -8.31 -9.13
N GLU A 163 1.33 -8.21 -8.25
CA GLU A 163 -0.07 -7.97 -8.58
C GLU A 163 -0.33 -6.51 -8.99
N LEU A 164 0.22 -5.55 -8.25
CA LEU A 164 0.03 -4.13 -8.49
C LEU A 164 0.65 -3.66 -9.82
N VAL A 165 1.81 -4.19 -10.21
CA VAL A 165 2.47 -3.79 -11.46
C VAL A 165 1.78 -4.33 -12.71
N ARG A 166 0.88 -5.33 -12.57
CA ARG A 166 0.10 -5.85 -13.70
C ARG A 166 -0.81 -4.78 -14.27
N GLU A 167 -1.50 -4.07 -13.38
CA GLU A 167 -2.40 -2.99 -13.76
C GLU A 167 -2.26 -1.77 -12.85
N LEU A 168 -1.50 -0.79 -13.34
CA LEU A 168 -1.34 0.48 -12.63
C LEU A 168 -2.56 1.41 -12.76
N ARG A 169 -3.45 1.16 -13.73
CA ARG A 169 -4.70 1.91 -13.96
C ARG A 169 -4.48 3.43 -14.05
N GLY A 170 -3.41 3.83 -14.76
CA GLY A 170 -3.02 5.23 -14.94
C GLY A 170 -2.32 5.86 -13.74
N ARG A 171 -2.05 5.10 -12.67
CA ARG A 171 -1.24 5.56 -11.52
C ARG A 171 0.25 5.36 -11.82
N ARG A 172 1.09 6.20 -11.20
CA ARG A 172 2.55 5.98 -11.23
C ARG A 172 2.92 4.90 -10.22
N VAL A 173 3.85 4.02 -10.59
CA VAL A 173 4.28 2.88 -9.75
C VAL A 173 4.70 3.35 -8.35
N ARG A 174 5.52 4.39 -8.26
CA ARG A 174 5.99 4.92 -6.97
C ARG A 174 4.88 5.48 -6.09
N SER A 175 3.91 6.18 -6.68
CA SER A 175 2.73 6.68 -5.95
C SER A 175 1.92 5.51 -5.41
N LEU A 176 1.66 4.52 -6.25
CA LEU A 176 0.90 3.32 -5.86
C LEU A 176 1.57 2.57 -4.72
N LEU A 177 2.88 2.33 -4.80
CA LEU A 177 3.63 1.67 -3.73
C LEU A 177 3.60 2.49 -2.43
N SER A 178 3.71 3.82 -2.53
CA SER A 178 3.66 4.68 -1.35
C SER A 178 2.30 4.62 -0.64
N ASP A 179 1.21 4.52 -1.39
CA ASP A 179 -0.14 4.34 -0.86
C ASP A 179 -0.30 2.98 -0.19
N VAL A 180 0.19 1.93 -0.85
CA VAL A 180 0.17 0.54 -0.37
C VAL A 180 0.99 0.38 0.92
N ILE A 181 2.14 1.04 1.02
CA ILE A 181 2.93 1.03 2.26
C ILE A 181 2.14 1.62 3.43
N ARG A 182 1.41 2.72 3.22
CA ARG A 182 0.54 3.28 4.25
C ARG A 182 -0.59 2.32 4.63
N THR A 183 -1.18 1.64 3.65
CA THR A 183 -2.20 0.60 3.90
C THR A 183 -1.64 -0.56 4.73
N VAL A 184 -0.47 -1.09 4.37
CA VAL A 184 0.20 -2.19 5.09
C VAL A 184 0.53 -1.74 6.52
N ALA A 185 1.15 -0.58 6.69
CA ALA A 185 1.49 -0.04 7.99
C ALA A 185 0.24 0.09 8.87
N ALA A 186 -0.81 0.74 8.37
CA ALA A 186 -2.08 0.88 9.08
C ALA A 186 -2.69 -0.48 9.47
N GLN A 187 -2.63 -1.49 8.59
CA GLN A 187 -3.16 -2.82 8.88
C GLN A 187 -2.35 -3.56 9.96
N THR A 188 -1.03 -3.33 10.01
CA THR A 188 -0.14 -3.90 11.03
C THR A 188 -0.11 -3.10 12.34
N GLY A 189 -0.89 -2.02 12.45
CA GLY A 189 -0.85 -1.12 13.60
C GLY A 189 0.44 -0.29 13.69
N ARG A 190 1.18 -0.17 12.58
CA ARG A 190 2.41 0.60 12.47
C ARG A 190 2.15 1.99 11.91
N THR A 191 2.88 2.97 12.41
CA THR A 191 2.89 4.33 11.86
C THR A 191 4.08 4.52 10.93
N VAL A 192 3.86 5.11 9.76
CA VAL A 192 4.96 5.40 8.81
C VAL A 192 5.65 6.70 9.21
N ALA A 193 6.97 6.62 9.40
CA ALA A 193 7.83 7.78 9.61
C ALA A 193 8.77 7.97 8.42
N THR A 194 8.65 9.09 7.71
CA THR A 194 9.55 9.44 6.61
C THR A 194 10.75 10.21 7.13
N VAL A 195 11.94 9.65 6.91
CA VAL A 195 13.21 10.17 7.41
C VAL A 195 14.06 10.60 6.22
N THR A 196 14.29 11.90 6.10
CA THR A 196 15.15 12.49 5.08
C THR A 196 16.54 12.74 5.66
N THR A 197 17.57 12.19 5.01
CA THR A 197 18.97 12.25 5.46
C THR A 197 19.93 12.45 4.29
N ALA A 198 21.05 13.15 4.52
CA ALA A 198 22.11 13.34 3.53
C ALA A 198 22.85 12.05 3.14
N ARG A 199 22.89 11.07 4.04
CA ARG A 199 23.56 9.79 3.85
C ARG A 199 22.66 8.65 4.32
N PRO A 200 22.76 7.45 3.72
CA PRO A 200 22.04 6.28 4.20
C PRO A 200 22.36 6.03 5.68
N LEU A 201 21.34 5.63 6.42
CA LEU A 201 21.47 5.30 7.84
C LEU A 201 22.02 3.89 7.92
N THR A 202 22.92 3.65 8.86
CA THR A 202 23.30 2.28 9.21
C THR A 202 22.13 1.57 9.91
N ASP A 203 22.10 0.24 9.87
CA ASP A 203 21.05 -0.55 10.51
C ASP A 203 20.91 -0.22 11.99
N ASP A 204 22.03 -0.02 12.70
CA ASP A 204 22.05 0.40 14.10
C ASP A 204 21.40 1.78 14.32
N GLN A 205 21.65 2.74 13.42
CA GLN A 205 21.06 4.07 13.51
C GLN A 205 19.56 4.04 13.20
N ALA A 206 19.16 3.26 12.20
CA ALA A 206 17.76 3.06 11.86
C ALA A 206 17.00 2.43 13.04
N GLN A 207 17.53 1.36 13.64
CA GLN A 207 16.91 0.72 14.81
C GLN A 207 16.79 1.66 16.02
N ARG A 208 17.84 2.44 16.31
CA ARG A 208 17.80 3.44 17.40
C ARG A 208 16.74 4.50 17.15
N LEU A 209 16.63 4.99 15.92
CA LEU A 209 15.63 5.98 15.53
C LEU A 209 14.22 5.40 15.65
N THR A 210 13.98 4.20 15.12
CA THR A 210 12.71 3.49 15.26
C THR A 210 12.31 3.35 16.72
N ALA A 211 13.23 2.87 17.58
CA ALA A 211 12.96 2.68 19.01
C ALA A 211 12.67 4.01 19.72
N SER A 212 13.36 5.09 19.36
CA SER A 212 13.13 6.42 19.92
C SER A 212 11.77 6.97 19.53
N LEU A 213 11.43 6.91 18.24
CA LEU A 213 10.15 7.39 17.73
C LEU A 213 9.00 6.55 18.27
N SER A 214 9.17 5.22 18.38
CA SER A 214 8.14 4.31 18.89
C SER A 214 7.78 4.62 20.34
N ARG A 215 8.79 4.97 21.16
CA ARG A 215 8.58 5.45 22.55
C ARG A 215 7.86 6.80 22.61
N SER A 216 8.17 7.72 21.70
CA SER A 216 7.60 9.07 21.72
C SER A 216 6.15 9.10 21.21
N TYR A 217 5.80 8.27 20.23
CA TYR A 217 4.51 8.28 19.56
C TYR A 217 3.58 7.12 19.94
N GLY A 218 4.05 6.17 20.77
CA GLY A 218 3.20 5.14 21.37
C GLY A 218 2.73 4.04 20.41
N GLY A 219 3.60 3.55 19.52
CA GLY A 219 3.30 2.47 18.58
C GLY A 219 4.53 1.97 17.84
N GLU A 220 4.40 0.87 17.10
CA GLU A 220 5.48 0.40 16.21
C GLU A 220 5.62 1.35 15.01
N ILE A 221 6.86 1.66 14.61
CA ILE A 221 7.13 2.60 13.52
C ILE A 221 7.82 1.90 12.36
N ALA A 222 7.29 2.11 11.16
CA ALA A 222 7.93 1.73 9.90
C ALA A 222 8.69 2.94 9.34
N LEU A 223 10.02 2.83 9.22
CA LEU A 223 10.87 3.91 8.70
C LEU A 223 10.92 3.90 7.17
N ASN A 224 10.52 5.01 6.56
CA ASN A 224 10.78 5.32 5.15
C ASN A 224 12.01 6.22 5.04
N GLN A 225 13.16 5.70 4.65
CA GLN A 225 14.33 6.57 4.47
C GLN A 225 14.43 7.13 3.04
N ILE A 226 14.48 8.46 2.94
CA ILE A 226 14.75 9.23 1.73
C ILE A 226 16.16 9.82 1.84
N ILE A 227 16.98 9.61 0.80
CA ILE A 227 18.33 10.17 0.74
C ILE A 227 18.27 11.44 -0.11
N ASP A 228 18.59 12.57 0.50
CA ASP A 228 18.59 13.88 -0.14
C ASP A 228 19.92 14.58 0.18
N ALA A 229 20.76 14.73 -0.84
CA ALA A 229 22.09 15.30 -0.73
C ALA A 229 22.07 16.81 -0.41
N ASP A 230 20.94 17.49 -0.63
CA ASP A 230 20.77 18.92 -0.35
C ASP A 230 20.54 19.19 1.15
N VAL A 231 20.22 18.15 1.92
CA VAL A 231 20.12 18.26 3.38
C VAL A 231 21.53 18.48 3.97
N VAL A 232 21.79 19.71 4.42
CA VAL A 232 23.06 20.06 5.06
C VAL A 232 23.07 19.54 6.49
N GLY A 233 23.41 18.26 6.66
CA GLY A 233 23.65 17.59 7.93
C GLY A 233 22.43 17.45 8.86
N GLY A 234 22.35 16.35 9.58
CA GLY A 234 21.24 16.04 10.50
C GLY A 234 20.14 15.17 9.86
N ILE A 235 18.98 15.12 10.52
CA ILE A 235 17.85 14.27 10.14
C ILE A 235 16.57 15.10 10.11
N ARG A 236 15.72 14.89 9.11
CA ARG A 236 14.34 15.41 9.10
C ARG A 236 13.40 14.23 9.14
N VAL A 237 12.54 14.17 10.16
CA VAL A 237 11.57 13.08 10.33
C VAL A 237 10.17 13.65 10.18
N GLN A 238 9.34 13.04 9.34
CA GLN A 238 7.95 13.39 9.15
C GLN A 238 7.06 12.19 9.50
N ILE A 239 6.13 12.38 10.42
CA ILE A 239 5.17 11.36 10.88
C ILE A 239 3.78 11.96 10.75
N ALA A 240 2.95 11.43 9.84
CA ALA A 240 1.67 12.03 9.49
C ALA A 240 1.81 13.54 9.18
N ASP A 241 1.24 14.40 10.03
CA ASP A 241 1.29 15.87 9.92
C ASP A 241 2.41 16.50 10.76
N ASP A 242 3.11 15.73 11.60
CA ASP A 242 4.21 16.19 12.44
C ASP A 242 5.53 16.14 11.68
N VAL A 243 6.28 17.25 11.71
CA VAL A 243 7.64 17.32 11.14
C VAL A 243 8.63 17.69 12.25
N ILE A 244 9.56 16.77 12.51
CA ILE A 244 10.70 16.97 13.38
C ILE A 244 11.92 17.26 12.49
N ASP A 245 12.31 18.53 12.37
CA ASP A 245 13.49 18.92 11.60
C ASP A 245 14.70 19.11 12.53
N GLY A 246 15.57 18.10 12.55
CA GLY A 246 16.85 18.10 13.26
C GLY A 246 18.03 18.48 12.36
N SER A 247 17.80 19.10 11.20
CA SER A 247 18.88 19.50 10.29
C SER A 247 19.72 20.65 10.85
N ILE A 248 21.00 20.71 10.47
CA ILE A 248 21.88 21.83 10.83
C ILE A 248 21.36 23.13 10.20
N SER A 249 20.80 23.06 8.99
CA SER A 249 20.12 24.17 8.33
C SER A 249 18.97 24.76 9.16
N ALA A 250 18.13 23.91 9.77
CA ALA A 250 17.04 24.36 10.63
C ALA A 250 17.59 25.03 11.90
N ARG A 251 18.62 24.46 12.53
CA ARG A 251 19.28 25.05 13.71
C ARG A 251 19.93 26.40 13.40
N LEU A 252 20.60 26.54 12.26
CA LEU A 252 21.20 27.80 11.83
C LEU A 252 20.16 28.87 11.52
N THR A 253 19.02 28.49 10.94
CA THR A 253 17.90 29.39 10.68
C THR A 253 17.27 29.89 11.97
N ASP A 254 17.00 28.99 12.93
CA ASP A 254 16.45 29.34 14.24
C ASP A 254 17.41 30.27 15.04
N LEU A 255 18.71 29.99 15.00
CA LEU A 255 19.72 30.88 15.59
C LEU A 255 19.76 32.25 14.92
N ARG A 256 19.70 32.32 13.59
CA ARG A 256 19.64 33.60 12.86
C ARG A 256 18.38 34.40 13.22
N GLN A 257 17.22 33.75 13.33
CA GLN A 257 15.97 34.42 13.71
C GLN A 257 16.03 34.95 15.15
N LYS A 258 16.62 34.19 16.08
CA LYS A 258 16.80 34.61 17.49
C LYS A 258 17.85 35.71 17.68
N LEU A 259 18.77 35.88 16.74
CA LEU A 259 19.81 36.93 16.76
C LEU A 259 19.40 38.19 15.97
N ALA A 260 18.40 38.08 15.09
CA ALA A 260 17.89 39.18 14.26
C ALA A 260 16.60 39.82 14.82
N GLY A 261 16.08 39.31 15.93
CA GLY A 261 15.03 39.94 16.74
C GLY A 261 15.62 40.45 18.05
#